data_AF-A0A972RYG6-F1
#
_entry.id   AF-A0A972RYG6-F1
#
_cell.length_a   1.000
_cell.length_b   1.000
_cell.length_c   1.000
_cell.angle_alpha   90.00
_cell.angle_beta   90.00
_cell.angle_gamma   90.00
#
_symmetry.space_group_name_H-M   'P 1'
#
loop_
_entity.id
_entity.type
_entity.pdbx_description
1 polymer ?
#
loop_
_entity_poly.entity_id
_entity_poly.type
_entity_poly.pdbx_seq_one_letter_code
_entity_poly.pdbx_strand_id
1 'polypeptide(L)'
;MEIGSWIWKLSYIIHVLSNAISIGLFFVFTFAKEEMLKEEISKRYLKIAGIFITGTGLTGILLLSILSMSGMDDLTANPMGQSVIVMIIGYILVLFVYSLALIYKGGEARLYKKFFATMFYTYLIVYIIRVYLTN
;
A
#
# COMPACT_ATOMS: atom_id res chain seq x y z
N MET A 1 -2.14 24.66 -20.25
CA MET A 1 -2.10 23.66 -19.17
C MET A 1 -0.79 22.90 -19.29
N GLU A 2 0.12 23.09 -18.34
CA GLU A 2 1.45 22.45 -18.37
C GLU A 2 1.31 20.93 -18.22
N ILE A 3 1.95 20.18 -19.11
CA ILE A 3 1.92 18.72 -19.18
C ILE A 3 2.23 18.06 -17.81
N GLY A 4 3.13 18.68 -17.02
CA GLY A 4 3.46 18.24 -15.66
C GLY A 4 2.27 18.23 -14.69
N SER A 5 1.36 19.21 -14.79
CA SER A 5 0.17 19.28 -13.93
C SER A 5 -0.83 18.15 -14.22
N TRP A 6 -0.95 17.75 -15.49
CA TRP A 6 -1.85 16.66 -15.87
C TRP A 6 -1.30 15.28 -15.49
N ILE A 7 -0.01 15.04 -15.73
CA ILE A 7 0.68 13.81 -15.31
C ILE A 7 0.56 13.62 -13.81
N TRP A 8 0.82 14.67 -13.02
CA TRP A 8 0.69 14.60 -11.56
C TRP A 8 -0.73 14.21 -11.11
N LYS A 9 -1.77 14.84 -11.67
CA LYS A 9 -3.17 14.51 -11.34
C LYS A 9 -3.52 13.07 -11.70
N LEU A 10 -3.10 12.61 -12.88
CA LEU A 10 -3.34 11.23 -13.31
C LEU A 10 -2.63 10.22 -12.40
N SER A 11 -1.36 10.46 -12.08
CA SER A 11 -0.60 9.62 -11.15
C SER A 11 -1.21 9.60 -9.76
N TYR A 12 -1.71 10.74 -9.28
CA TYR A 12 -2.42 10.83 -8.02
C TYR A 12 -3.71 9.99 -8.02
N ILE A 13 -4.53 10.10 -9.08
CA ILE A 13 -5.75 9.29 -9.22
C ILE A 13 -5.43 7.80 -9.23
N ILE A 14 -4.45 7.38 -10.03
CA ILE A 14 -4.04 5.96 -10.11
C ILE A 14 -3.50 5.50 -8.76
N HIS A 15 -2.72 6.32 -8.06
CA HIS A 15 -2.20 6.01 -6.73
C HIS A 15 -3.34 5.76 -5.74
N VAL A 16 -4.29 6.69 -5.64
CA VAL A 16 -5.42 6.59 -4.71
C VAL A 16 -6.27 5.36 -5.01
N LEU A 17 -6.61 5.12 -6.29
CA LEU A 17 -7.41 3.96 -6.68
C LEU A 17 -6.68 2.65 -6.41
N SER A 18 -5.41 2.54 -6.78
CA SER A 18 -4.62 1.32 -6.57
C SER A 18 -4.46 1.01 -5.08
N ASN A 19 -4.27 2.04 -4.27
CA ASN A 19 -4.14 1.88 -2.83
C ASN A 19 -5.48 1.48 -2.20
N ALA A 20 -6.59 2.12 -2.58
CA ALA A 20 -7.93 1.77 -2.13
C ALA A 20 -8.31 0.32 -2.46
N ILE A 21 -8.02 -0.13 -3.69
CA ILE A 21 -8.28 -1.52 -4.11
C ILE A 21 -7.42 -2.49 -3.28
N SER A 22 -6.14 -2.18 -3.08
CA SER A 22 -5.23 -3.02 -2.27
C SER A 22 -5.74 -3.16 -0.84
N ILE A 23 -6.10 -2.04 -0.20
CA ILE A 23 -6.66 -2.01 1.15
C ILE A 23 -7.98 -2.79 1.21
N GLY A 24 -8.88 -2.58 0.24
CA GLY A 24 -10.16 -3.29 0.17
C GLY A 24 -9.98 -4.80 0.06
N LEU A 25 -9.03 -5.26 -0.76
CA LEU A 25 -8.68 -6.68 -0.85
C LEU A 25 -8.16 -7.20 0.49
N PHE A 26 -7.20 -6.51 1.11
CA PHE A 26 -6.66 -6.94 2.40
C PHE A 26 -7.74 -6.99 3.48
N PHE A 27 -8.64 -6.01 3.53
CA PHE A 27 -9.78 -5.98 4.42
C PHE A 27 -10.67 -7.22 4.24
N VAL A 28 -11.12 -7.49 3.00
CA VAL A 28 -12.00 -8.63 2.71
C VAL A 28 -11.36 -9.95 3.16
N PHE A 29 -10.09 -10.17 2.84
CA PHE A 29 -9.40 -11.43 3.20
C PHE A 29 -8.99 -11.51 4.68
N THR A 30 -8.83 -10.37 5.36
CA THR A 30 -8.64 -10.32 6.81
C THR A 30 -9.86 -10.86 7.56
N PHE A 31 -11.07 -10.57 7.08
CA PHE A 31 -12.32 -10.98 7.72
C PHE A 31 -13.01 -12.16 7.04
N ALA A 32 -12.45 -12.69 5.95
CA ALA A 32 -12.98 -13.84 5.26
C ALA A 32 -13.04 -15.11 6.14
N LYS A 33 -13.99 -15.99 5.80
CA LYS A 33 -14.06 -17.36 6.34
C LYS A 33 -12.86 -18.17 5.83
N GLU A 34 -12.40 -19.14 6.61
CA GLU A 34 -11.21 -19.95 6.27
C GLU A 34 -11.37 -20.70 4.94
N GLU A 35 -12.60 -21.08 4.57
CA GLU A 35 -12.91 -21.71 3.28
C GLU A 35 -12.54 -20.86 2.06
N MET A 36 -12.56 -19.53 2.19
CA MET A 36 -12.16 -18.59 1.13
C MET A 36 -10.64 -18.37 1.08
N LEU A 37 -9.92 -18.84 2.09
CA LEU A 37 -8.48 -18.66 2.24
C LEU A 37 -7.67 -19.90 1.81
N LYS A 38 -8.30 -20.83 1.08
CA LYS A 38 -7.61 -21.92 0.39
C LYS A 38 -6.46 -21.37 -0.45
N GLU A 39 -5.34 -22.08 -0.47
CA GLU A 39 -4.10 -21.61 -1.10
C GLU A 39 -4.31 -21.08 -2.53
N GLU A 40 -5.00 -21.84 -3.39
CA GLU A 40 -5.25 -21.44 -4.78
C GLU A 40 -5.97 -20.09 -4.88
N ILE A 41 -7.01 -19.90 -4.04
CA ILE A 41 -7.80 -18.66 -3.98
C ILE A 41 -6.90 -17.54 -3.45
N SER A 42 -6.27 -17.74 -2.29
CA SER A 42 -5.37 -16.77 -1.66
C SER A 42 -4.26 -16.32 -2.61
N LYS A 43 -3.60 -17.25 -3.32
CA LYS A 43 -2.55 -16.94 -4.30
C LYS A 43 -3.08 -16.15 -5.49
N ARG A 44 -4.27 -16.47 -6.00
CA ARG A 44 -4.90 -15.71 -7.08
C ARG A 44 -5.14 -14.25 -6.66
N TYR A 45 -5.69 -14.04 -5.47
CA TYR A 45 -5.95 -12.69 -4.97
C TYR A 45 -4.67 -11.95 -4.55
N LEU A 46 -3.65 -12.65 -4.06
CA LEU A 46 -2.32 -12.07 -3.87
C LEU A 46 -1.74 -11.57 -5.20
N LYS A 47 -1.82 -12.35 -6.29
CA LYS A 47 -1.35 -11.89 -7.61
C LYS A 47 -2.09 -10.63 -8.07
N ILE A 48 -3.41 -10.57 -7.89
CA ILE A 48 -4.22 -9.39 -8.21
C ILE A 48 -3.79 -8.20 -7.34
N ALA A 49 -3.68 -8.40 -6.02
CA ALA A 49 -3.18 -7.38 -5.10
C ALA A 49 -1.78 -6.89 -5.51
N GLY A 50 -0.92 -7.77 -6.00
CA GLY A 50 0.41 -7.44 -6.51
C GLY A 50 0.40 -6.38 -7.61
N ILE A 51 -0.56 -6.44 -8.54
CA ILE A 51 -0.72 -5.42 -9.60
C ILE A 51 -0.97 -4.05 -8.97
N PHE A 52 -1.90 -3.98 -8.01
CA PHE A 52 -2.28 -2.73 -7.36
C PHE A 52 -1.23 -2.21 -6.38
N ILE A 53 -0.55 -3.09 -5.62
CA ILE A 53 0.57 -2.72 -4.74
C ILE A 53 1.74 -2.17 -5.56
N THR A 54 2.04 -2.81 -6.70
CA THR A 54 3.08 -2.32 -7.63
C THR A 54 2.68 -0.98 -8.22
N GLY A 55 1.43 -0.83 -8.69
CA GLY A 55 0.91 0.43 -9.18
C GLY A 55 0.97 1.56 -8.14
N THR A 56 0.64 1.25 -6.89
CA THR A 56 0.75 2.17 -5.74
C THR A 56 2.20 2.60 -5.52
N GLY A 57 3.16 1.65 -5.57
CA GLY A 57 4.58 1.95 -5.43
C GLY A 57 5.13 2.83 -6.55
N LEU A 58 4.87 2.47 -7.81
CA LEU A 58 5.33 3.22 -8.98
C LEU A 58 4.78 4.64 -9.00
N THR A 59 3.47 4.79 -8.77
CA THR A 59 2.84 6.12 -8.71
C THR A 59 3.29 6.90 -7.48
N GLY A 60 3.52 6.24 -6.35
CA GLY A 60 4.07 6.86 -5.14
C GLY A 60 5.46 7.42 -5.37
N ILE A 61 6.37 6.65 -5.98
CA ILE A 61 7.70 7.11 -6.37
C ILE A 61 7.60 8.31 -7.32
N LEU A 62 6.74 8.24 -8.32
CA LEU A 62 6.58 9.34 -9.28
C LEU A 62 6.07 10.63 -8.62
N LEU A 63 5.09 10.52 -7.72
CA LEU A 63 4.57 11.66 -6.95
C LEU A 63 5.63 12.25 -6.03
N LEU A 64 6.44 11.39 -5.37
CA LEU A 64 7.54 11.81 -4.52
C LEU A 64 8.65 12.51 -5.32
N SER A 65 9.00 12.01 -6.49
CA SER A 65 9.98 12.63 -7.37
C SER A 65 9.54 14.01 -7.87
N ILE A 66 8.24 14.24 -8.06
CA ILE A 66 7.72 15.56 -8.43
C ILE A 66 7.76 16.52 -7.23
N LEU A 67 7.41 16.03 -6.04
CA LEU A 67 7.48 16.82 -4.80
C LEU A 67 8.92 17.15 -4.40
N SER A 68 9.88 16.27 -4.69
CA SER A 68 11.30 16.51 -4.41
C SER A 68 11.90 17.62 -5.27
N MET A 69 11.42 17.77 -6.51
CA MET A 69 11.82 18.87 -7.40
C MET A 69 11.35 20.25 -6.90
N SER A 70 10.34 20.29 -6.01
CA SER A 70 9.83 21.52 -5.39
C SER A 70 10.51 21.91 -4.08
N GLY A 71 11.62 21.26 -3.69
CA GLY A 71 12.37 21.57 -2.48
C GLY A 71 12.03 20.60 -1.35
N MET A 72 12.89 19.60 -1.16
CA MET A 72 12.68 18.45 -0.27
C MET A 72 13.42 18.60 1.08
N ASP A 73 13.85 19.82 1.42
CA ASP A 73 14.78 20.10 2.53
C ASP A 73 14.22 19.81 3.93
N ASP A 74 12.97 19.37 4.02
CA ASP A 74 12.20 19.45 5.26
C ASP A 74 11.41 18.15 5.54
N LEU A 75 11.82 17.03 4.89
CA LEU A 75 11.20 15.70 5.04
C LEU A 75 11.12 15.20 6.49
N THR A 76 12.09 15.58 7.33
CA THR A 76 12.14 15.15 8.73
C THR A 76 11.66 16.21 9.70
N ALA A 77 11.61 17.48 9.27
CA ALA A 77 11.38 18.62 10.14
C ALA A 77 9.97 19.23 10.00
N ASN A 78 9.25 19.00 8.88
CA ASN A 78 7.83 19.33 8.79
C ASN A 78 6.89 18.11 8.82
N PRO A 79 5.65 18.28 9.33
CA PRO A 79 4.69 17.18 9.46
C PRO A 79 4.30 16.51 8.12
N MET A 80 4.26 17.27 7.02
CA MET A 80 3.95 16.73 5.70
C MET A 80 5.04 15.75 5.23
N GLY A 81 6.30 16.10 5.42
CA GLY A 81 7.45 15.26 5.14
C GLY A 81 7.49 14.00 6.01
N GLN A 82 7.22 14.14 7.30
CA GLN A 82 7.12 13.01 8.21
C GLN A 82 6.00 12.04 7.78
N SER A 83 4.87 12.57 7.30
CA SER A 83 3.78 11.75 6.79
C SER A 83 4.20 10.90 5.58
N VAL A 84 5.04 11.47 4.70
CA VAL A 84 5.61 10.77 3.55
C VAL A 84 6.53 9.64 4.01
N ILE A 85 7.41 9.89 4.98
CA ILE A 85 8.30 8.86 5.54
C ILE A 85 7.49 7.71 6.13
N VAL A 86 6.45 8.01 6.91
CA VAL A 86 5.55 6.99 7.49
C VAL A 86 4.88 6.16 6.40
N MET A 87 4.42 6.79 5.30
CA MET A 87 3.85 6.06 4.16
C MET A 87 4.86 5.14 3.48
N ILE A 88 6.11 5.58 3.29
CA ILE A 88 7.17 4.76 2.69
C ILE A 88 7.48 3.55 3.57
N ILE A 89 7.65 3.75 4.88
CA ILE A 89 7.90 2.66 5.84
C ILE A 89 6.74 1.66 5.81
N GLY A 90 5.51 2.17 5.87
CA GLY A 90 4.29 1.38 5.76
C GLY A 90 4.25 0.51 4.50
N TYR A 91 4.54 1.13 3.35
CA TYR A 91 4.58 0.44 2.07
C TYR A 91 5.65 -0.65 2.03
N ILE A 92 6.85 -0.41 2.55
CA ILE A 92 7.93 -1.40 2.64
C ILE A 92 7.51 -2.59 3.51
N LEU A 93 6.89 -2.34 4.66
CA LEU A 93 6.38 -3.41 5.54
C LEU A 93 5.28 -4.23 4.85
N VAL A 94 4.35 -3.58 4.15
CA VAL A 94 3.32 -4.27 3.35
C VAL A 94 3.96 -5.13 2.26
N LEU A 95 4.93 -4.60 1.51
CA LEU A 95 5.66 -5.35 0.48
C LEU A 95 6.41 -6.56 1.05
N PHE A 96 7.00 -6.42 2.23
CA PHE A 96 7.70 -7.50 2.90
C PHE A 96 6.73 -8.63 3.26
N VAL A 97 5.62 -8.31 3.93
CA VAL A 97 4.59 -9.29 4.32
C VAL A 97 3.93 -9.91 3.08
N TYR A 98 3.67 -9.10 2.06
CA TYR A 98 3.15 -9.56 0.77
C TYR A 98 4.08 -10.59 0.11
N SER A 99 5.39 -10.30 0.08
CA SER A 99 6.40 -11.22 -0.43
C SER A 99 6.42 -12.55 0.33
N LEU A 100 6.30 -12.51 1.66
CA LEU A 100 6.19 -13.71 2.48
C LEU A 100 4.93 -14.54 2.14
N ALA A 101 3.78 -13.88 1.98
CA ALA A 101 2.54 -14.53 1.60
C ALA A 101 2.61 -15.18 0.20
N LEU A 102 3.32 -14.54 -0.74
CA LEU A 102 3.57 -15.06 -2.07
C LEU A 102 4.47 -16.30 -2.09
N ILE A 103 5.44 -16.43 -1.19
CA ILE A 103 6.35 -17.59 -1.15
C ILE A 103 5.88 -18.69 -0.19
N TYR A 104 4.93 -18.41 0.70
CA TYR A 104 4.39 -19.39 1.63
C TYR A 104 3.73 -20.57 0.90
N LYS A 105 4.12 -21.81 1.23
CA LYS A 105 3.66 -23.07 0.61
C LYS A 105 2.85 -23.98 1.56
N GLY A 106 2.61 -23.54 2.79
CA GLY A 106 2.05 -24.43 3.83
C GLY A 106 0.52 -24.62 3.74
N GLY A 107 -0.16 -23.92 2.83
CA GLY A 107 -1.59 -24.10 2.57
C GLY A 107 -2.54 -23.73 3.72
N GLU A 108 -2.04 -23.35 4.91
CA GLU A 108 -2.87 -23.06 6.07
C GLU A 108 -3.62 -21.73 5.90
N ALA A 109 -4.94 -21.81 5.78
CA ALA A 109 -5.84 -20.66 5.70
C ALA A 109 -5.60 -19.64 6.83
N ARG A 110 -5.33 -20.13 8.05
CA ARG A 110 -5.06 -19.29 9.22
C ARG A 110 -3.81 -18.43 9.06
N LEU A 111 -2.77 -18.93 8.40
CA LEU A 111 -1.57 -18.15 8.12
C LEU A 111 -1.81 -17.10 7.03
N TYR A 112 -2.55 -17.43 5.97
CA TYR A 112 -2.98 -16.44 4.98
C TYR A 112 -3.79 -15.30 5.63
N LYS A 113 -4.72 -15.65 6.51
CA LYS A 113 -5.50 -14.66 7.27
C LYS A 113 -4.61 -13.70 8.05
N LYS A 114 -3.57 -14.23 8.71
CA LYS A 114 -2.59 -13.41 9.42
C LYS A 114 -1.80 -12.50 8.47
N PHE A 115 -1.36 -13.00 7.31
CA PHE A 115 -0.67 -12.16 6.33
C PHE A 115 -1.55 -11.01 5.83
N PHE A 116 -2.79 -11.30 5.44
CA PHE A 116 -3.75 -10.27 5.02
C PHE A 116 -4.05 -9.27 6.14
N ALA A 117 -4.25 -9.76 7.37
CA ALA A 117 -4.48 -8.92 8.54
C ALA A 117 -3.30 -7.98 8.80
N THR A 118 -2.07 -8.50 8.78
CA THR A 118 -0.87 -7.68 9.00
C THR A 118 -0.75 -6.61 7.92
N MET A 119 -0.97 -6.93 6.64
CA MET A 119 -0.95 -5.93 5.57
C MET A 119 -2.05 -4.87 5.75
N PHE A 120 -3.27 -5.29 6.07
CA PHE A 120 -4.40 -4.40 6.31
C PHE A 120 -4.13 -3.44 7.49
N TYR A 121 -3.76 -3.96 8.65
CA TYR A 121 -3.51 -3.15 9.85
C TYR A 121 -2.29 -2.25 9.70
N THR A 122 -1.26 -2.70 8.96
CA THR A 122 -0.11 -1.82 8.64
C THR A 122 -0.57 -0.61 7.84
N TYR A 123 -1.37 -0.81 6.79
CA TYR A 123 -1.94 0.32 6.05
C TYR A 123 -2.83 1.19 6.94
N LEU A 124 -3.72 0.60 7.73
CA LEU A 124 -4.62 1.37 8.59
C LEU A 124 -3.84 2.28 9.56
N ILE A 125 -2.81 1.75 10.24
CA ILE A 125 -1.97 2.51 11.17
C ILE A 125 -1.26 3.65 10.44
N VAL A 126 -0.69 3.37 9.27
CA VAL A 126 -0.01 4.38 8.43
C VAL A 126 -0.96 5.52 8.06
N TYR A 127 -2.19 5.20 7.66
CA TYR A 127 -3.20 6.20 7.34
C TYR A 127 -3.64 7.02 8.56
N ILE A 128 -3.80 6.39 9.73
CA ILE A 128 -4.11 7.11 10.99
C ILE A 128 -3.00 8.09 11.34
N ILE A 129 -1.73 7.64 11.30
CA ILE A 129 -0.57 8.51 11.58
C ILE A 129 -0.50 9.64 10.56
N ARG A 130 -0.71 9.36 9.27
CA ARG A 130 -0.72 10.39 8.23
C ARG A 130 -1.79 11.45 8.51
N VAL A 131 -3.03 11.03 8.81
CA VAL A 131 -4.13 11.95 9.14
C VAL A 131 -3.77 12.82 10.34
N TYR A 132 -3.11 12.27 11.37
CA TYR A 132 -2.64 13.02 12.52
C TYR A 132 -1.52 14.02 12.19
N LEU A 133 -0.62 13.69 11.26
CA LEU A 133 0.48 14.57 10.87
C LEU A 133 0.07 15.67 9.89
N THR A 134 -0.99 15.48 9.10
CA THR A 134 -1.38 16.41 8.03
C THR A 134 -2.62 17.25 8.33
N ASN A 135 -3.25 17.08 9.50
CA ASN A 135 -4.37 17.92 9.97
C ASN A 135 -3.99 18.61 11.27
#